data_AF-A0A2E5R6D4-F1
#
_entry.id   AF-A0A2E5R6D4-F1
#
_cell.length_a   1.000
_cell.length_b   1.000
_cell.length_c   1.000
_cell.angle_alpha   90.00
_cell.angle_beta   90.00
_cell.angle_gamma   90.00
#
_symmetry.space_group_name_H-M   'P 1'
#
loop_
_entity.id
_entity.type
_entity.pdbx_description
1 polymer ?
#
loop_
_entity_poly.entity_id
_entity_poly.type
_entity_poly.pdbx_seq_one_letter_code
_entity_poly.pdbx_strand_id
1 'polypeptide(L)'
;MNRNKKISLFIFFSLTQYLIDSYQNPCTTNIGECLLLFHHFVSGYIYLGGFLFNPLYHLIFCTIVLIYWITNNHKCELTVITNKYCEYQENQPFNDFLQILHISSINKNIHWYLLPAIIFYDLYKIFNL
;
A
#
# COMPACT_ATOMS: atom_id res chain seq x y z
N MET A 1 -8.50 -20.33 3.76
CA MET A 1 -8.51 -20.12 2.29
C MET A 1 -7.30 -20.80 1.68
N ASN A 2 -7.44 -21.52 0.55
CA ASN A 2 -6.29 -22.16 -0.10
C ASN A 2 -5.31 -21.11 -0.67
N ARG A 3 -4.06 -21.51 -0.92
CA ARG A 3 -2.98 -20.62 -1.38
C ARG A 3 -3.36 -19.86 -2.66
N ASN A 4 -3.95 -20.54 -3.63
CA ASN A 4 -4.29 -19.94 -4.92
C ASN A 4 -5.35 -18.84 -4.75
N LYS A 5 -6.40 -19.07 -3.96
CA LYS A 5 -7.41 -18.05 -3.68
C LYS A 5 -6.84 -16.84 -2.93
N LYS A 6 -5.88 -17.05 -2.02
CA LYS A 6 -5.14 -15.96 -1.33
C LYS A 6 -4.38 -15.08 -2.33
N ILE A 7 -3.62 -15.71 -3.23
CA ILE A 7 -2.86 -15.02 -4.28
C ILE A 7 -3.81 -14.30 -5.24
N SER A 8 -4.87 -14.97 -5.70
CA SER A 8 -5.86 -14.36 -6.60
C SER A 8 -6.54 -13.14 -5.97
N LEU A 9 -6.92 -13.21 -4.69
CA LEU A 9 -7.51 -12.06 -4.00
C LEU A 9 -6.52 -10.90 -3.88
N PHE A 10 -5.26 -11.19 -3.55
CA PHE A 10 -4.22 -10.18 -3.47
C PHE A 10 -3.97 -9.50 -4.82
N ILE A 11 -3.83 -10.29 -5.90
CA ILE A 11 -3.64 -9.76 -7.26
C ILE A 11 -4.85 -8.92 -7.68
N PHE A 12 -6.06 -9.43 -7.48
CA PHE A 12 -7.29 -8.72 -7.82
C PHE A 12 -7.39 -7.38 -7.07
N PHE A 13 -7.07 -7.38 -5.78
CA PHE A 13 -7.09 -6.17 -4.96
C PHE A 13 -6.11 -5.11 -5.48
N SER A 14 -4.84 -5.47 -5.67
CA SER A 14 -3.79 -4.55 -6.13
C SER A 14 -4.04 -4.05 -7.56
N LEU A 15 -4.48 -4.93 -8.47
CA LEU A 15 -4.80 -4.54 -9.85
C LEU A 15 -6.01 -3.60 -9.92
N THR A 16 -7.01 -3.77 -9.07
CA THR A 16 -8.17 -2.87 -9.06
C THR A 16 -7.75 -1.45 -8.71
N GLN A 17 -6.92 -1.27 -7.69
CA GLN A 17 -6.39 0.06 -7.32
C GLN A 17 -5.56 0.66 -8.46
N TYR A 18 -4.65 -0.14 -9.03
CA TYR A 18 -3.84 0.27 -10.18
C TYR A 18 -4.68 0.72 -11.38
N LEU A 19 -5.72 -0.05 -11.75
CA LEU A 19 -6.58 0.27 -12.88
C LEU A 19 -7.38 1.56 -12.65
N ILE A 20 -7.81 1.82 -11.40
CA ILE A 20 -8.47 3.08 -11.05
C ILE A 20 -7.51 4.25 -11.23
N ASP A 21 -6.28 4.12 -10.72
CA ASP A 21 -5.28 5.19 -10.86
C ASP A 21 -4.87 5.42 -12.31
N SER A 22 -4.55 4.36 -13.06
CA SER A 22 -4.19 4.47 -14.48
C SER A 22 -5.32 5.08 -15.33
N TYR A 23 -6.59 4.87 -14.94
CA TYR A 23 -7.74 5.51 -15.59
C TYR A 23 -7.91 6.98 -15.22
N GLN A 24 -7.78 7.34 -13.94
CA GLN A 24 -8.02 8.70 -13.45
C GLN A 24 -6.84 9.65 -13.68
N ASN A 25 -5.63 9.13 -13.50
CA ASN A 25 -4.36 9.82 -13.65
C ASN A 25 -3.46 8.92 -14.51
N PRO A 26 -3.57 8.99 -15.85
CA PRO A 26 -2.77 8.16 -16.75
C PRO A 26 -1.29 8.55 -16.71
N CYS A 27 -0.41 7.57 -16.58
CA CYS A 27 1.04 7.78 -16.60
C CYS A 27 1.56 7.63 -18.03
N THR A 28 2.38 8.57 -18.48
CA THR A 28 2.86 8.59 -19.88
C THR A 28 4.12 7.76 -20.11
N THR A 29 4.77 7.28 -19.04
CA THR A 29 6.04 6.55 -19.12
C THR A 29 5.87 5.09 -18.70
N ASN A 30 6.49 4.17 -19.45
CA ASN A 30 6.47 2.74 -19.12
C ASN A 30 7.11 2.45 -17.75
N ILE A 31 8.16 3.19 -17.39
CA ILE A 31 8.83 3.04 -16.09
C ILE A 31 7.88 3.50 -14.98
N GLY A 32 7.23 4.64 -15.15
CA GLY A 32 6.24 5.15 -14.19
C GLY A 32 5.05 4.20 -14.03
N GLU A 33 4.52 3.64 -15.12
CA GLU A 33 3.46 2.63 -15.08
C GLU A 33 3.87 1.37 -14.30
N CYS A 34 5.08 0.86 -14.53
CA CYS A 34 5.62 -0.26 -13.75
C CYS A 34 5.77 0.09 -12.26
N LEU A 35 6.22 1.31 -11.94
CA LEU A 35 6.37 1.78 -10.57
C LEU A 35 5.02 1.98 -9.88
N LEU A 36 4.01 2.49 -10.60
CA LEU A 36 2.65 2.66 -10.12
C LEU A 36 2.02 1.30 -9.80
N LEU A 37 2.15 0.33 -10.71
CA LEU A 37 1.72 -1.04 -10.47
C LEU A 37 2.41 -1.62 -9.23
N PHE A 38 3.73 -1.50 -9.14
CA PHE A 38 4.50 -1.97 -7.99
C PHE A 38 4.06 -1.30 -6.68
N HIS A 39 3.78 0.00 -6.70
CA HIS A 39 3.26 0.74 -5.56
C HIS A 39 1.94 0.14 -5.04
N HIS A 40 0.99 -0.19 -5.92
CA HIS A 40 -0.26 -0.81 -5.49
C HIS A 40 -0.07 -2.23 -4.95
N PHE A 41 0.90 -3.00 -5.47
CA PHE A 41 1.25 -4.29 -4.87
C PHE A 41 1.83 -4.14 -3.46
N VAL A 42 2.68 -3.14 -3.24
CA VAL A 42 3.22 -2.82 -1.90
C VAL A 42 2.11 -2.38 -0.96
N SER A 43 1.25 -1.44 -1.39
CA SER A 43 0.10 -0.97 -0.62
C SER A 43 -0.86 -2.10 -0.28
N GLY A 44 -1.21 -2.94 -1.26
CA GLY A 44 -2.03 -4.13 -1.04
C GLY A 44 -1.40 -5.11 -0.06
N TYR A 45 -0.07 -5.26 -0.06
CA TYR A 45 0.62 -6.14 0.86
C TYR A 45 0.55 -5.59 2.28
N ILE A 46 0.72 -4.27 2.48
CA ILE A 46 0.56 -3.61 3.79
C ILE A 46 -0.85 -3.83 4.37
N TYR A 47 -1.90 -3.71 3.54
CA TYR A 47 -3.28 -3.79 4.04
C TYR A 47 -3.77 -5.23 4.24
N LEU A 48 -3.37 -6.17 3.37
CA LEU A 48 -3.94 -7.53 3.35
C LEU A 48 -2.93 -8.62 3.71
N GLY A 49 -1.64 -8.32 3.77
CA GLY A 49 -0.59 -9.33 3.83
C GLY A 49 -0.63 -10.18 5.09
N GLY A 50 -0.91 -9.59 6.25
CA GLY A 50 -1.02 -10.32 7.52
C GLY A 50 -2.23 -11.25 7.57
N PHE A 51 -3.31 -10.91 6.85
CA PHE A 51 -4.50 -11.76 6.72
C PHE A 51 -4.31 -12.88 5.68
N LEU A 52 -3.66 -12.58 4.56
CA LEU A 52 -3.52 -13.49 3.43
C LEU A 52 -2.29 -14.40 3.54
N PHE A 53 -1.18 -13.92 4.07
CA PHE A 53 0.11 -14.60 4.06
C PHE A 53 0.60 -14.87 5.49
N ASN A 54 1.91 -14.97 5.67
CA ASN A 54 2.52 -15.24 6.97
C ASN A 54 2.59 -13.93 7.78
N PRO A 55 1.97 -13.85 8.97
CA PRO A 55 1.92 -12.62 9.76
C PRO A 55 3.30 -12.17 10.26
N LEU A 56 4.27 -13.07 10.46
CA LEU A 56 5.63 -12.70 10.86
C LEU A 56 6.36 -11.93 9.75
N TYR A 57 6.30 -12.41 8.51
CA TYR A 57 6.91 -11.69 7.38
C TYR A 57 6.21 -10.37 7.09
N HIS A 58 4.89 -10.33 7.27
CA HIS A 58 4.11 -9.11 7.14
C HIS A 58 4.47 -8.08 8.23
N LEU A 59 4.60 -8.51 9.48
CA LEU A 59 5.02 -7.68 10.61
C LEU A 59 6.40 -7.07 10.36
N ILE A 60 7.38 -7.89 9.96
CA ILE A 60 8.74 -7.42 9.64
C ILE A 60 8.67 -6.36 8.53
N PHE A 61 7.92 -6.62 7.46
CA PHE A 61 7.76 -5.69 6.35
C PHE A 61 7.12 -4.37 6.79
N CYS A 62 5.99 -4.41 7.49
CA CYS A 62 5.29 -3.21 7.96
C CYS A 62 6.14 -2.40 8.95
N THR A 63 6.94 -3.07 9.78
CA THR A 63 7.87 -2.41 10.70
C THR A 63 8.96 -1.66 9.95
N ILE A 64 9.56 -2.28 8.92
CA ILE A 64 10.55 -1.62 8.05
C ILE A 64 9.92 -0.40 7.35
N VAL A 65 8.71 -0.56 6.79
CA VAL A 65 7.98 0.55 6.16
C VAL A 65 7.71 1.68 7.15
N LEU A 66 7.25 1.38 8.36
CA LEU A 66 6.98 2.38 9.40
C LEU A 66 8.26 3.13 9.79
N ILE A 67 9.36 2.41 10.06
CA ILE A 67 10.66 3.01 10.38
C ILE A 67 11.09 3.93 9.24
N TYR A 68 11.07 3.43 8.01
CA TYR A 68 11.46 4.17 6.83
C TYR A 68 10.63 5.47 6.70
N TRP A 69 9.32 5.38 6.92
CA TRP A 69 8.40 6.51 6.82
C TRP A 69 8.67 7.58 7.89
N ILE A 70 8.96 7.16 9.13
CA ILE A 70 9.34 8.05 10.22
C ILE A 70 10.68 8.74 9.91
N THR A 71 11.65 8.01 9.38
CA THR A 71 12.99 8.56 9.08
C THR A 71 13.04 9.44 7.82
N ASN A 72 12.06 9.33 6.92
CA ASN A 72 12.05 10.05 5.64
C ASN A 72 10.96 11.14 5.59
N ASN A 73 10.91 12.01 6.62
CA ASN A 73 10.00 13.17 6.69
C ASN A 73 8.53 12.85 6.39
N HIS A 74 8.06 11.68 6.81
CA HIS A 74 6.68 11.26 6.55
C HIS A 74 6.33 11.16 5.06
N LYS A 75 7.32 10.90 4.19
CA LYS A 75 7.12 10.60 2.77
C LYS A 75 7.35 9.12 2.47
N CYS A 76 6.53 8.57 1.58
CA CYS A 76 6.81 7.28 0.95
C CYS A 76 7.68 7.56 -0.29
N GLU A 77 8.95 7.16 -0.26
CA GLU A 77 9.88 7.41 -1.37
C GLU A 77 9.39 6.75 -2.67
N LEU A 78 8.76 5.58 -2.59
CA LEU A 78 8.16 4.93 -3.76
C LEU A 78 7.12 5.83 -4.43
N THR A 79 6.28 6.54 -3.65
CA THR A 79 5.32 7.51 -4.19
C THR A 79 6.04 8.67 -4.87
N VAL A 80 7.04 9.25 -4.23
CA VAL A 80 7.81 10.38 -4.78
C VAL A 80 8.50 10.01 -6.10
N ILE A 81 9.15 8.84 -6.14
CA ILE A 81 9.80 8.32 -7.35
C ILE A 81 8.76 8.07 -8.44
N THR A 82 7.64 7.42 -8.11
CA THR A 82 6.58 7.14 -9.08
C THR A 82 5.99 8.44 -9.66
N ASN A 83 5.66 9.41 -8.81
CA ASN A 83 5.17 10.73 -9.23
C ASN A 83 6.16 11.43 -10.17
N LYS A 84 7.46 11.35 -9.87
CA LYS A 84 8.50 11.91 -10.73
C LYS A 84 8.52 11.26 -12.12
N TYR A 85 8.43 9.94 -12.21
CA TYR A 85 8.43 9.23 -13.50
C TYR A 85 7.11 9.38 -14.27
N CYS A 86 5.99 9.61 -13.58
CA CYS A 86 4.70 9.87 -14.20
C CYS A 86 4.41 11.36 -14.45
N GLU A 87 5.37 12.25 -14.13
CA GLU A 87 5.22 13.70 -14.27
C GLU A 87 4.02 14.27 -13.48
N TYR A 88 3.67 13.63 -12.38
CA TYR A 88 2.64 14.11 -11.45
C TYR A 88 3.22 15.16 -10.50
N GLN A 89 2.34 15.84 -9.74
CA GLN A 89 2.81 16.65 -8.63
C GLN A 89 3.55 15.77 -7.62
N GLU A 90 4.68 16.22 -7.09
CA GLU A 90 5.61 15.41 -6.26
C GLU A 90 4.90 14.66 -5.12
N ASN A 91 3.91 15.29 -4.51
CA ASN A 91 3.15 14.74 -3.38
C ASN A 91 1.70 14.38 -3.75
N GLN A 92 1.41 14.15 -5.03
CA GLN A 92 0.12 13.64 -5.46
C GLN A 92 -0.10 12.26 -4.84
N PRO A 93 -1.19 12.06 -4.07
CA PRO A 93 -1.51 10.75 -3.53
C PRO A 93 -2.10 9.86 -4.63
N PHE A 94 -1.86 8.55 -4.51
CA PHE A 94 -2.43 7.51 -5.38
C PHE A 94 -3.73 6.99 -4.80
N ASN A 95 -4.70 6.63 -5.65
CA ASN A 95 -6.01 6.12 -5.24
C ASN A 95 -5.92 4.72 -4.62
N ASP A 96 -5.42 4.65 -3.40
CA ASP A 96 -5.54 3.49 -2.56
C ASP A 96 -6.98 3.33 -2.03
N PHE A 97 -7.24 2.21 -1.35
CA PHE A 97 -8.59 1.92 -0.88
C PHE A 97 -9.14 2.97 0.08
N LEU A 98 -8.28 3.64 0.86
CA LEU A 98 -8.72 4.70 1.77
C LEU A 98 -9.18 5.93 1.00
N GLN A 99 -8.52 6.25 -0.12
CA GLN A 99 -8.95 7.30 -1.03
C GLN A 99 -10.20 6.92 -1.80
N ILE A 100 -10.28 5.69 -2.33
CA ILE A 100 -11.46 5.20 -3.05
C ILE A 100 -12.71 5.22 -2.17
N LEU A 101 -12.57 4.87 -0.89
CA LEU A 101 -13.67 4.94 0.09
C LEU A 101 -13.86 6.32 0.72
N HIS A 102 -13.13 7.34 0.27
CA HIS A 102 -13.11 8.70 0.84
C HIS A 102 -12.79 8.76 2.35
N ILE A 103 -12.16 7.74 2.93
CA ILE A 103 -11.75 7.73 4.35
C ILE A 103 -10.64 8.76 4.60
N SER A 104 -9.72 8.91 3.66
CA SER A 104 -8.63 9.90 3.74
C SER A 104 -9.13 11.36 3.75
N SER A 105 -10.33 11.61 3.21
CA SER A 105 -10.98 12.93 3.25
C SER A 105 -11.43 13.31 4.67
N ILE A 106 -11.75 12.32 5.50
CA ILE A 106 -12.17 12.51 6.90
C ILE A 106 -10.94 12.78 7.78
N ASN A 107 -9.85 12.04 7.56
CA ASN A 107 -8.60 12.23 8.29
C ASN A 107 -7.38 12.01 7.38
N LYS A 108 -6.69 13.09 7.04
CA LYS A 108 -5.48 13.06 6.18
C LYS A 108 -4.33 12.25 6.79
N ASN A 109 -4.33 12.07 8.11
CA ASN A 109 -3.31 11.32 8.84
C ASN A 109 -3.76 9.89 9.16
N ILE A 110 -4.84 9.38 8.54
CA ILE A 110 -5.42 8.07 8.87
C ILE A 110 -4.40 6.93 8.81
N HIS A 111 -3.44 6.99 7.88
CA HIS A 111 -2.40 5.97 7.73
C HIS A 111 -1.49 5.85 8.96
N TRP A 112 -1.27 6.93 9.72
CA TRP A 112 -0.50 6.90 10.97
C TRP A 112 -1.19 6.12 12.08
N TYR A 113 -2.50 5.93 11.99
CA TYR A 113 -3.25 5.10 12.92
C TYR A 113 -3.39 3.66 12.40
N LEU A 114 -3.58 3.51 11.08
CA LEU A 114 -3.77 2.19 10.46
C LEU A 114 -2.52 1.32 10.51
N LEU A 115 -1.34 1.86 10.18
CA LEU A 115 -0.13 1.04 10.12
C LEU A 115 0.25 0.46 11.51
N PRO A 116 0.22 1.23 12.62
CA PRO A 116 0.36 0.66 13.95
C PRO A 116 -0.74 -0.35 14.29
N ALA A 117 -2.00 -0.10 13.93
CA ALA A 117 -3.10 -1.04 14.18
C ALA A 117 -2.89 -2.38 13.46
N ILE A 118 -2.36 -2.34 12.23
CA ILE A 118 -1.99 -3.52 11.44
C ILE A 118 -0.84 -4.29 12.13
N ILE A 119 0.19 -3.59 12.62
CA ILE A 119 1.29 -4.19 13.38
C ILE A 119 0.76 -4.88 14.65
N PHE A 120 -0.14 -4.23 15.39
CA PHE A 120 -0.77 -4.84 16.57
C PHE A 120 -1.61 -6.08 16.19
N TYR A 121 -2.32 -6.04 15.07
CA TYR A 121 -3.05 -7.19 14.55
C TYR A 121 -2.12 -8.36 14.24
N ASP A 122 -0.97 -8.12 13.61
CA ASP A 122 0.01 -9.18 13.32
C ASP A 122 0.59 -9.78 14.60
N LEU A 123 0.97 -8.94 15.57
CA LEU A 123 1.45 -9.39 16.88
C LEU A 123 0.40 -10.26 17.58
N TYR A 124 -0.85 -9.80 17.61
CA TYR A 124 -1.96 -10.58 18.17
C TYR A 124 -2.09 -11.94 17.49
N LYS A 125 -2.03 -11.98 16.16
CA LYS A 125 -2.08 -13.23 15.39
C LYS A 125 -0.92 -14.15 15.70
N ILE A 126 0.30 -13.64 15.86
CA ILE A 126 1.48 -14.46 16.14
C ILE A 126 1.42 -15.08 17.54
N PHE A 127 0.93 -14.33 18.53
CA PHE A 127 0.90 -14.81 19.93
C PHE A 127 -0.35 -15.59 20.32
N ASN A 128 -1.43 -15.54 19.53
CA ASN A 128 -2.72 -16.18 19.83
C ASN A 128 -3.16 -17.22 18.78
N LEU A 129 -2.27 -17.62 17.87
CA LEU A 129 -2.43 -18.79 16.99
C LEU A 129 -1.54 -19.93 17.47
#